data_AF-A0A7S2LGT8-F1
#
_entry.id   AF-A0A7S2LGT8-F1
#
_cell.length_a   1.000
_cell.length_b   1.000
_cell.length_c   1.000
_cell.angle_alpha   90.00
_cell.angle_beta   90.00
_cell.angle_gamma   90.00
#
_symmetry.space_group_name_H-M   'P 1'
#
loop_
_entity.id
_entity.type
_entity.pdbx_description
1 polymer ?
#
loop_
_entity_poly.entity_id
_entity_poly.type
_entity_poly.pdbx_seq_one_letter_code
_entity_poly.pdbx_strand_id
1 'polypeptide(L)'
;MSSFVRPMFRHLIPLAHQAGIQIAVVTFSPQVKTISQVLEHLFPNFASSIPIRGHDRSWAVEGCLHGKQPHMASAIEEIYSNVPDVEITRNSTLLVDDDDNNIDVALNEGVRAIWLDPNHADDFFDDVRQLM
;
A
#
# COMPACT_ATOMS: atom_id res chain seq x y z
N MET A 1 -0.59 16.34 14.05
CA MET A 1 0.05 15.30 13.23
C MET A 1 -0.97 14.50 12.41
N SER A 2 -2.14 14.14 12.95
CA SER A 2 -3.14 13.38 12.17
C SER A 2 -3.79 14.18 11.02
N SER A 3 -3.78 15.52 11.05
CA SER A 3 -4.38 16.40 10.02
C SER A 3 -3.80 16.28 8.60
N PHE A 4 -2.70 15.56 8.42
CA PHE A 4 -2.02 15.39 7.12
C PHE A 4 -2.38 14.08 6.42
N VAL A 5 -3.11 13.17 7.09
CA VAL A 5 -3.63 11.95 6.44
C VAL A 5 -5.01 12.26 5.87
N ARG A 6 -5.19 12.01 4.56
CA ARG A 6 -6.46 12.22 3.88
C ARG A 6 -7.58 11.48 4.63
N PRO A 7 -8.72 12.13 4.93
CA PRO A 7 -9.77 11.55 5.78
C PRO A 7 -10.24 10.15 5.36
N MET A 8 -10.31 9.88 4.06
CA MET A 8 -10.72 8.58 3.53
C MET A 8 -9.90 7.42 4.10
N PHE A 9 -8.58 7.57 4.27
CA PHE A 9 -7.70 6.48 4.71
C PHE A 9 -7.93 6.11 6.17
N ARG A 10 -8.48 7.03 6.97
CA ARG A 10 -8.87 6.74 8.36
C ARG A 10 -10.05 5.77 8.43
N HIS A 11 -10.84 5.67 7.36
CA HIS A 11 -11.97 4.75 7.26
C HIS A 11 -11.61 3.51 6.43
N LEU A 12 -10.96 3.71 5.28
CA LEU A 12 -10.60 2.65 4.36
C LEU A 12 -9.67 1.61 5.00
N ILE A 13 -8.59 2.04 5.66
CA ILE A 13 -7.59 1.13 6.22
C ILE A 13 -8.20 0.22 7.31
N PRO A 14 -8.95 0.73 8.31
CA PRO A 14 -9.63 -0.14 9.27
C PRO A 14 -10.66 -1.08 8.64
N LEU A 15 -11.45 -0.62 7.66
CA LEU A 15 -12.44 -1.46 6.99
C LEU A 15 -11.79 -2.58 6.18
N ALA A 16 -10.71 -2.28 5.45
CA ALA A 16 -9.92 -3.27 4.74
C ALA A 16 -9.33 -4.31 5.69
N HIS A 17 -8.76 -3.86 6.82
CA HIS A 17 -8.22 -4.76 7.85
C HIS A 17 -9.31 -5.66 8.45
N GLN A 18 -10.48 -5.11 8.79
CA GLN A 18 -11.62 -5.88 9.30
C GLN A 18 -12.17 -6.89 8.29
N ALA A 19 -12.08 -6.58 7.00
CA ALA A 19 -12.45 -7.48 5.90
C ALA A 19 -11.40 -8.56 5.60
N GLY A 20 -10.27 -8.59 6.33
CA GLY A 20 -9.18 -9.55 6.11
C GLY A 20 -8.27 -9.22 4.93
N ILE A 21 -8.38 -8.01 4.35
CA ILE A 21 -7.51 -7.53 3.28
C ILE A 21 -6.16 -7.15 3.90
N GLN A 22 -5.08 -7.69 3.33
CA GLN A 22 -3.73 -7.36 3.77
C GLN A 22 -3.33 -5.98 3.26
N ILE A 23 -2.69 -5.17 4.11
CA ILE A 23 -2.38 -3.76 3.86
C ILE A 23 -0.88 -3.58 4.02
N ALA A 24 -0.25 -2.90 3.08
CA ALA A 24 1.14 -2.49 3.15
C ALA A 24 1.29 -1.04 2.67
N VAL A 25 2.33 -0.35 3.16
CA VAL A 25 2.74 0.96 2.65
C VAL A 25 4.01 0.80 1.83
N VAL A 26 3.92 1.12 0.53
CA VAL A 26 5.06 1.09 -0.41
C VAL A 26 5.38 2.50 -0.91
N THR A 27 6.61 2.95 -0.71
CA THR A 27 7.00 4.34 -1.00
C THR A 27 8.47 4.44 -1.41
N PHE A 28 8.80 5.41 -2.26
CA PHE A 28 10.20 5.77 -2.52
C PHE A 28 10.81 6.62 -1.41
N SER A 29 10.02 7.07 -0.43
CA SER A 29 10.52 7.85 0.70
C SER A 29 11.38 6.99 1.63
N PRO A 30 12.53 7.49 2.10
CA PRO A 30 13.32 6.81 3.14
C PRO A 30 12.73 6.99 4.55
N GLN A 31 11.67 7.77 4.72
CA GLN A 31 11.12 8.18 6.03
C GLN A 31 10.23 7.11 6.70
N VAL A 32 10.67 5.84 6.70
CA VAL A 32 9.89 4.69 7.22
C VAL A 32 9.47 4.89 8.67
N LYS A 33 10.38 5.41 9.51
CA LYS A 33 10.07 5.69 10.93
C LYS A 33 8.92 6.68 11.11
N THR A 34 8.88 7.74 10.31
CA THR A 34 7.80 8.74 10.36
C THR A 34 6.47 8.10 9.96
N ILE A 35 6.47 7.27 8.92
CA ILE A 35 5.28 6.54 8.46
C ILE A 35 4.78 5.59 9.55
N SER A 36 5.68 4.83 10.18
CA SER A 36 5.34 3.93 11.30
C SER A 36 4.66 4.68 12.44
N GLN A 37 5.22 5.81 12.86
CA GLN A 37 4.65 6.64 13.92
C GLN A 37 3.26 7.20 13.58
N VAL A 38 3.02 7.55 12.31
CA VAL A 38 1.69 7.98 11.86
C VAL A 38 0.69 6.83 11.90
N LEU A 39 1.09 5.63 11.42
CA LEU A 39 0.23 4.44 11.47
C LEU A 39 -0.07 4.02 12.91
N GLU A 40 0.93 3.98 13.79
CA GLU A 40 0.76 3.68 15.22
C GLU A 40 -0.18 4.65 15.91
N HIS A 41 -0.11 5.94 15.57
CA HIS A 41 -1.01 6.94 16.11
C HIS A 41 -2.46 6.79 15.62
N LEU A 42 -2.65 6.42 14.35
CA LEU A 42 -3.99 6.30 13.75
C LEU A 42 -4.66 4.95 14.03
N PHE A 43 -3.87 3.87 14.07
CA PHE A 43 -4.33 2.49 14.07
C PHE A 43 -3.60 1.65 15.14
N PRO A 44 -3.59 2.07 16.42
CA PRO A 44 -2.73 1.49 17.46
C PRO A 44 -2.93 -0.02 17.67
N ASN A 45 -4.09 -0.56 17.30
CA ASN A 45 -4.40 -1.98 17.51
C ASN A 45 -3.79 -2.92 16.47
N PHE A 46 -3.40 -2.42 15.30
CA PHE A 46 -2.93 -3.27 14.19
C PHE A 46 -1.85 -2.62 13.32
N ALA A 47 -1.37 -1.41 13.63
CA ALA A 47 -0.32 -0.74 12.86
C ALA A 47 0.94 -1.60 12.69
N SER A 48 1.31 -2.38 13.72
CA SER A 48 2.47 -3.27 13.68
C SER A 48 2.33 -4.44 12.70
N SER A 49 1.13 -4.71 12.18
CA SER A 49 0.89 -5.74 11.17
C SER A 49 0.88 -5.18 9.74
N ILE A 50 1.13 -3.88 9.55
CA ILE A 50 1.18 -3.24 8.23
C ILE A 50 2.66 -3.10 7.83
N PRO A 51 3.16 -3.92 6.89
CA PRO A 51 4.53 -3.76 6.41
C PRO A 51 4.73 -2.39 5.77
N ILE A 52 5.88 -1.80 6.02
CA ILE A 52 6.31 -0.56 5.38
C ILE A 52 7.57 -0.87 4.58
N ARG A 53 7.54 -0.57 3.28
CA ARG A 53 8.69 -0.65 2.39
C ARG A 53 8.96 0.73 1.82
N GLY A 54 9.92 1.40 2.43
CA GLY A 54 10.49 2.67 1.99
C GLY A 54 11.90 2.48 1.45
N HIS A 55 12.49 3.54 0.89
CA HIS A 55 13.87 3.51 0.39
C HIS A 55 14.91 3.74 1.51
N ASP A 56 14.77 3.04 2.63
CA ASP A 56 15.60 3.21 3.84
C ASP A 56 16.79 2.24 3.91
N ARG A 57 16.95 1.38 2.90
CA ARG A 57 18.01 0.36 2.77
C ARG A 57 17.96 -0.76 3.81
N SER A 58 16.85 -0.92 4.54
CA SER A 58 16.70 -1.97 5.55
C SER A 58 16.32 -3.34 4.98
N TRP A 59 15.95 -3.39 3.69
CA TRP A 59 15.48 -4.59 3.00
C TRP A 59 16.07 -4.65 1.58
N ALA A 60 16.02 -5.84 0.98
CA ALA A 60 16.40 -6.09 -0.40
C ALA A 60 15.50 -7.20 -0.97
N VAL A 61 15.25 -7.16 -2.28
CA VAL A 61 14.54 -8.22 -3.01
C VAL A 61 15.28 -8.49 -4.31
N GLU A 62 15.35 -9.75 -4.72
CA GLU A 62 15.96 -10.13 -5.99
C GLU A 62 14.91 -10.14 -7.12
N GLY A 63 15.33 -9.83 -8.34
CA GLY A 63 14.52 -10.02 -9.56
C GLY A 63 13.43 -8.98 -9.86
N CYS A 64 12.92 -8.22 -8.89
CA CYS A 64 11.97 -7.14 -9.13
C CYS A 64 12.69 -5.78 -9.24
N LEU A 65 12.79 -5.21 -10.44
CA LEU A 65 13.67 -4.04 -10.67
C LEU A 65 12.95 -2.74 -11.04
N HIS A 66 11.65 -2.75 -11.32
CA HIS A 66 10.95 -1.57 -11.87
C HIS A 66 9.88 -1.02 -10.94
N GLY A 67 9.83 0.32 -10.84
CA GLY A 67 8.83 1.04 -10.06
C GLY A 67 8.73 0.55 -8.61
N LYS A 68 7.51 0.40 -8.12
CA LYS A 68 7.22 -0.09 -6.76
C LYS A 68 7.18 -1.62 -6.64
N GLN A 69 7.45 -2.38 -7.71
CA GLN A 69 7.44 -3.85 -7.68
C GLN A 69 8.35 -4.44 -6.58
N PRO A 70 9.63 -4.04 -6.43
CA PRO A 70 10.45 -4.56 -5.35
C PRO A 70 9.90 -4.26 -3.95
N HIS A 71 9.29 -3.10 -3.77
CA HIS A 71 8.65 -2.70 -2.51
C HIS A 71 7.45 -3.59 -2.20
N MET A 72 6.60 -3.85 -3.20
CA MET A 72 5.44 -4.74 -3.07
C MET A 72 5.87 -6.19 -2.81
N ALA A 73 6.86 -6.70 -3.53
CA ALA A 73 7.37 -8.06 -3.35
C ALA A 73 7.91 -8.26 -1.93
N SER A 74 8.75 -7.34 -1.45
CA SER A 74 9.29 -7.43 -0.08
C SER A 74 8.23 -7.25 1.01
N ALA A 75 7.17 -6.48 0.74
CA ALA A 75 6.03 -6.38 1.66
C ALA A 75 5.25 -7.71 1.72
N ILE A 76 5.03 -8.36 0.57
CA ILE A 76 4.36 -9.66 0.49
C ILE A 76 5.14 -10.74 1.25
N GLU A 77 6.49 -10.76 1.17
CA GLU A 77 7.32 -11.68 1.94
C GLU A 77 7.11 -11.55 3.47
N GLU A 78 6.98 -10.32 3.96
CA GLU A 78 6.66 -10.07 5.38
C GLU A 78 5.23 -10.48 5.72
N ILE A 79 4.27 -10.24 4.82
CA ILE A 79 2.89 -10.70 5.01
C ILE A 79 2.84 -12.23 5.11
N TYR A 80 3.49 -12.96 4.21
CA TYR A 80 3.55 -14.44 4.27
C TYR A 80 4.21 -14.94 5.54
N SER A 81 5.19 -14.22 6.07
CA SER A 81 5.82 -14.57 7.35
C SER A 81 4.86 -14.44 8.54
N ASN A 82 3.91 -13.51 8.47
CA ASN A 82 2.93 -13.22 9.53
C ASN A 82 1.59 -13.96 9.35
N VAL A 83 1.21 -14.25 8.10
CA VAL A 83 -0.05 -14.89 7.70
C VAL A 83 0.25 -15.98 6.65
N PRO A 84 0.74 -17.16 7.05
CA PRO A 84 1.26 -18.16 6.11
C PRO A 84 0.25 -18.72 5.09
N ASP A 85 -1.04 -18.68 5.43
CA ASP A 85 -2.11 -19.27 4.62
C ASP A 85 -2.78 -18.25 3.66
N VAL A 86 -2.32 -17.00 3.62
CA VAL A 86 -2.85 -16.02 2.65
C VAL A 86 -2.27 -16.31 1.27
N GLU A 87 -3.07 -16.13 0.22
CA GLU A 87 -2.60 -16.19 -1.16
C GLU A 87 -2.64 -14.78 -1.76
N ILE A 88 -1.48 -14.25 -2.15
CA ILE A 88 -1.36 -12.92 -2.78
C ILE A 88 -0.76 -13.08 -4.17
N THR A 89 -1.56 -12.74 -5.18
CA THR A 89 -1.19 -12.72 -6.59
C THR A 89 -1.28 -11.29 -7.12
N ARG A 90 -0.73 -11.03 -8.31
CA ARG A 90 -0.89 -9.72 -8.97
C ARG A 90 -2.37 -9.35 -9.18
N ASN A 91 -3.21 -10.34 -9.51
CA ASN A 91 -4.64 -10.15 -9.73
C ASN A 91 -5.43 -9.90 -8.42
N SER A 92 -4.91 -10.31 -7.26
CA SER A 92 -5.53 -10.02 -5.97
C SER A 92 -5.00 -8.73 -5.33
N THR A 93 -3.88 -8.19 -5.81
CA THR A 93 -3.29 -6.93 -5.34
C THR A 93 -3.94 -5.72 -6.01
N LEU A 94 -4.10 -4.63 -5.27
CA LEU A 94 -4.48 -3.30 -5.77
C LEU A 94 -3.44 -2.27 -5.29
N LEU A 95 -2.76 -1.60 -6.22
CA LEU A 95 -1.90 -0.46 -5.92
C LEU A 95 -2.73 0.83 -5.93
N VAL A 96 -2.59 1.64 -4.88
CA VAL A 96 -3.10 3.02 -4.83
C VAL A 96 -1.91 3.97 -4.84
N ASP A 97 -1.82 4.84 -5.83
CA ASP A 97 -0.68 5.76 -6.00
C ASP A 97 -1.15 7.10 -6.54
N ASP A 98 -0.49 8.19 -6.15
CA ASP A 98 -0.77 9.54 -6.64
C ASP A 98 0.01 9.90 -7.92
N ASP A 99 1.00 9.07 -8.28
CA ASP A 99 1.83 9.21 -9.47
C ASP A 99 1.31 8.30 -10.60
N ASP A 100 0.92 8.91 -11.72
CA ASP A 100 0.35 8.24 -12.90
C ASP A 100 1.32 7.24 -13.54
N ASN A 101 2.62 7.56 -13.58
CA ASN A 101 3.63 6.65 -14.09
C ASN A 101 3.77 5.40 -13.20
N ASN A 102 3.61 5.50 -11.87
CA ASN A 102 3.56 4.31 -11.01
C ASN A 102 2.33 3.43 -11.31
N ILE A 103 1.19 4.05 -11.64
CA ILE A 103 -0.03 3.34 -12.04
C ILE A 103 0.20 2.59 -13.36
N ASP A 104 0.72 3.28 -14.38
CA ASP A 104 1.03 2.68 -15.68
C ASP A 104 1.99 1.50 -15.56
N VAL A 105 3.07 1.65 -14.76
CA VAL A 105 4.02 0.56 -14.52
C VAL A 105 3.33 -0.62 -13.82
N ALA A 106 2.48 -0.38 -12.82
CA ALA A 106 1.78 -1.45 -12.12
C ALA A 106 0.83 -2.22 -13.04
N LEU A 107 0.05 -1.51 -13.87
CA LEU A 107 -0.88 -2.11 -14.84
C LEU A 107 -0.14 -2.93 -15.90
N ASN A 108 0.97 -2.41 -16.44
CA ASN A 108 1.80 -3.12 -17.42
C ASN A 108 2.43 -4.39 -16.86
N GLU A 109 2.70 -4.42 -15.55
CA GLU A 109 3.22 -5.58 -14.83
C GLU A 109 2.11 -6.54 -14.35
N GLY A 110 0.84 -6.26 -14.67
CA GLY A 110 -0.32 -7.10 -14.37
C GLY A 110 -0.89 -6.94 -12.96
N VAL A 111 -0.48 -5.91 -12.21
CA VAL A 111 -1.06 -5.54 -10.91
C VAL A 111 -2.22 -4.59 -11.15
N ARG A 112 -3.37 -4.81 -10.48
CA ARG A 112 -4.46 -3.81 -10.53
C ARG A 112 -3.98 -2.53 -9.85
N ALA A 113 -4.30 -1.38 -10.42
CA ALA A 113 -3.90 -0.11 -9.87
C ALA A 113 -5.01 0.92 -10.03
N ILE A 114 -5.06 1.87 -9.09
CA ILE A 114 -5.97 3.00 -9.10
C ILE A 114 -5.20 4.28 -8.81
N TRP A 115 -5.39 5.25 -9.68
CA TRP A 115 -4.77 6.55 -9.51
C TRP A 115 -5.54 7.34 -8.45
N LEU A 116 -4.84 7.79 -7.42
CA LEU A 116 -5.36 8.74 -6.45
C LEU A 116 -5.02 10.15 -6.94
N ASP A 117 -5.87 10.72 -7.82
CA ASP A 117 -5.66 12.08 -8.32
C ASP A 117 -5.58 13.06 -7.14
N PRO A 118 -4.44 13.73 -6.89
CA PRO A 118 -4.30 14.63 -5.77
C PRO A 118 -5.25 15.83 -5.84
N ASN A 119 -5.73 16.20 -7.03
CA ASN A 119 -6.66 17.30 -7.29
C ASN A 119 -8.12 16.90 -7.17
N HIS A 120 -8.44 15.61 -7.32
CA HIS A 120 -9.79 15.05 -7.29
C HIS A 120 -9.90 13.88 -6.32
N ALA A 121 -9.17 13.93 -5.20
CA ALA A 121 -9.08 12.79 -4.30
C ALA A 121 -10.43 12.33 -3.72
N ASP A 122 -11.43 13.21 -3.66
CA ASP A 122 -12.77 12.85 -3.19
C ASP A 122 -13.49 11.87 -4.13
N ASP A 123 -13.06 11.76 -5.39
CA ASP A 123 -13.61 10.86 -6.41
C ASP A 123 -13.07 9.41 -6.27
N PHE A 124 -12.07 9.19 -5.41
CA PHE A 124 -11.39 7.90 -5.24
C PHE A 124 -12.33 6.70 -5.08
N PHE A 125 -13.41 6.84 -4.30
CA PHE A 125 -14.34 5.73 -4.10
C PHE A 125 -15.21 5.44 -5.33
N ASP A 126 -15.50 6.45 -6.14
CA ASP A 126 -16.20 6.24 -7.40
C ASP A 126 -15.29 5.57 -8.43
N ASP A 127 -13.99 5.89 -8.42
CA ASP A 127 -12.98 5.20 -9.22
C ASP A 127 -12.81 3.74 -8.79
N VAL A 128 -12.76 3.46 -7.48
CA VAL A 128 -12.68 2.08 -6.95
C VAL A 128 -13.89 1.25 -7.40
N ARG A 129 -15.10 1.84 -7.41
CA ARG A 129 -16.33 1.14 -7.83
C ARG A 129 -16.29 0.70 -9.29
N GLN A 130 -15.58 1.41 -10.15
CA GLN A 130 -15.45 1.05 -11.57
C GLN A 130 -14.55 -0.18 -11.80
N LEU A 131 -13.82 -0.63 -10.78
CA LEU A 131 -12.96 -1.81 -10.83
C LEU A 131 -13.67 -3.11 -10.41
N MET A 132 -14.94 -3.03 -9.97
CA MET A 132 -15.78 -4.16 -9.51
C MET A 132 -16.80 -4.55 -10.58
#